data_AF-A0A2D5X0E0-F1
#
_entry.id   AF-A0A2D5X0E0-F1
#
_cell.length_a   1.000
_cell.length_b   1.000
_cell.length_c   1.000
_cell.angle_alpha   90.00
_cell.angle_beta   90.00
_cell.angle_gamma   90.00
#
_symmetry.space_group_name_H-M   'P 1'
#
loop_
_entity.id
_entity.type
_entity.pdbx_description
1 polymer ?
#
loop_
_entity_poly.entity_id
_entity_poly.type
_entity_poly.pdbx_seq_one_letter_code
_entity_poly.pdbx_strand_id
1 'polypeptide(L)' 'MLEPGIYKHYKGKKYRVLGIAKHSETLEDLVVYEALYENENSKLWVRSVDMFKERLVINGREVPRFEFISSQ' A
#
# COMPACT_ATOMS: atom_id res chain seq x y z
N MET A 1 -5.91 12.38 2.79
CA MET A 1 -5.45 11.37 3.78
C MET A 1 -4.87 10.22 2.97
N LEU A 2 -4.61 9.03 3.54
CA LEU A 2 -4.49 7.84 2.68
C LEU A 2 -5.91 7.44 2.30
N GLU A 3 -6.25 7.52 1.02
CA GLU A 3 -7.61 7.28 0.54
C GLU A 3 -7.84 5.77 0.32
N PRO A 4 -8.95 5.17 0.78
CA PRO A 4 -9.35 3.85 0.34
C PRO A 4 -9.56 3.80 -1.18
N GLY A 5 -9.14 2.71 -1.81
CA GLY A 5 -9.19 2.60 -3.27
C GLY A 5 -8.18 1.64 -3.84
N ILE A 6 -7.99 1.69 -5.16
CA ILE A 6 -7.05 0.82 -5.87
C ILE A 6 -5.70 1.51 -5.99
N TYR A 7 -4.66 0.80 -5.55
CA TYR A 7 -3.28 1.22 -5.67
C TYR A 7 -2.48 0.23 -6.50
N LYS A 8 -1.49 0.72 -7.23
CA LYS A 8 -0.53 -0.08 -7.98
C LYS A 8 0.83 0.04 -7.32
N HIS A 9 1.40 -1.09 -6.91
CA HIS A 9 2.78 -1.12 -6.45
C HIS A 9 3.71 -0.87 -7.65
N TYR A 10 4.87 -0.23 -7.44
CA TYR A 10 5.82 0.05 -8.52
C TYR A 10 6.25 -1.21 -9.31
N LYS A 11 6.15 -2.40 -8.71
CA LYS A 11 6.34 -3.71 -9.39
C LYS A 11 5.16 -4.18 -10.26
N GLY A 12 4.15 -3.34 -10.48
CA GLY A 12 3.05 -3.59 -11.41
C GLY A 12 1.80 -4.25 -10.82
N LYS A 13 1.89 -4.90 -9.65
CA LYS A 13 0.74 -5.57 -9.02
C LYS A 13 -0.22 -4.56 -8.37
N LYS A 14 -1.52 -4.86 -8.44
CA LYS A 14 -2.60 -4.04 -7.88
C LYS A 14 -3.04 -4.53 -6.51
N TYR A 15 -3.44 -3.59 -5.68
CA TYR A 15 -3.91 -3.80 -4.32
C TYR A 15 -5.10 -2.89 -4.04
N ARG A 16 -5.98 -3.29 -3.14
CA ARG A 16 -7.07 -2.48 -2.63
C ARG A 16 -6.73 -2.04 -1.21
N VAL A 17 -6.59 -0.74 -0.99
CA VAL A 17 -6.50 -0.17 0.36
C VAL A 17 -7.89 -0.17 0.99
N LEU A 18 -7.99 -0.76 2.17
CA LEU A 18 -9.23 -0.82 2.96
C LEU A 18 -9.31 0.33 3.97
N GLY A 19 -8.17 0.75 4.53
CA GLY A 19 -8.09 1.86 5.48
C GLY A 19 -6.78 1.88 6.25
N ILE A 20 -6.76 2.70 7.31
CA ILE A 20 -5.65 2.77 8.27
C ILE A 20 -6.09 2.08 9.58
N ALA A 21 -5.23 1.25 10.15
CA ALA A 21 -5.36 0.67 11.47
C ALA A 21 -4.25 1.17 12.39
N LYS A 22 -4.43 1.02 13.71
CA LYS A 22 -3.40 1.28 14.73
C LYS A 22 -2.76 -0.03 15.17
N HIS A 23 -1.43 -0.08 15.19
CA HIS A 23 -0.70 -1.15 15.86
C HIS A 23 -0.91 -1.02 17.37
N SER A 24 -1.41 -2.06 18.05
CA SER A 24 -1.85 -1.97 19.45
C SER A 24 -0.73 -1.62 20.44
N GLU A 25 0.47 -2.13 20.19
CA GLU A 25 1.64 -2.05 21.06
C GLU A 25 2.43 -0.76 20.85
N THR A 26 2.53 -0.29 19.60
CA THR A 26 3.36 0.88 19.23
C THR A 26 2.55 2.12 18.88
N LEU A 27 1.23 1.98 18.67
CA LEU A 27 0.32 3.01 18.18
C LEU A 27 0.68 3.58 16.79
N GLU A 28 1.54 2.88 16.05
CA GLU A 28 1.91 3.21 14.68
C GLU A 28 0.71 3.05 13.74
N ASP A 29 0.59 3.96 12.77
CA ASP A 29 -0.42 3.85 11.72
C ASP A 29 0.02 2.86 10.64
N LEU A 30 -0.82 1.85 10.40
CA LEU A 30 -0.63 0.83 9.39
C LEU A 30 -1.70 0.92 8.32
N VAL A 31 -1.31 0.86 7.05
CA VAL A 31 -2.22 0.66 5.92
C VAL A 31 -2.65 -0.79 5.87
N VAL A 32 -3.95 -1.04 5.91
CA VAL A 32 -4.54 -2.37 5.67
C VAL A 32 -4.94 -2.46 4.20
N TYR A 33 -4.41 -3.45 3.48
CA TYR A 33 -4.66 -3.59 2.04
C TYR A 33 -4.70 -5.05 1.56
N GLU A 34 -5.50 -5.28 0.53
CA GLU A 34 -5.77 -6.59 -0.06
C GLU A 34 -5.05 -6.73 -1.42
N ALA A 35 -4.40 -7.86 -1.67
CA ALA A 35 -3.88 -8.21 -2.99
C ALA A 35 -5.02 -8.52 -3.97
N LEU A 36 -5.00 -7.89 -5.15
CA LEU A 36 -5.96 -8.13 -6.23
C LEU A 36 -5.43 -9.14 -7.26
N TYR A 37 -4.66 -10.12 -6.79
CA TYR A 37 -4.04 -11.18 -7.56
C TYR A 37 -3.78 -12.38 -6.64
N GLU A 38 -3.49 -13.55 -7.20
CA GLU A 38 -3.13 -14.73 -6.43
C GLU A 38 -1.79 -14.53 -5.71
N ASN A 39 -1.81 -14.64 -4.39
CA ASN A 39 -0.64 -14.50 -3.54
C ASN A 39 -0.59 -15.71 -2.60
N GLU A 40 0.48 -16.50 -2.72
CA GLU A 40 0.66 -17.75 -1.98
C GLU A 40 0.84 -17.53 -0.47
N ASN A 41 1.26 -16.34 -0.04
CA ASN A 41 1.54 -16.05 1.37
C ASN A 41 0.30 -15.49 2.09
N SER A 42 -0.33 -14.46 1.52
CA SER A 42 -1.52 -13.84 2.10
C SER A 42 -2.25 -12.96 1.10
N LYS A 43 -3.58 -12.90 1.25
CA LYS A 43 -4.41 -11.93 0.54
C LYS A 43 -4.44 -10.57 1.24
N LEU A 44 -4.31 -10.53 2.56
CA LEU A 44 -4.42 -9.32 3.38
C LEU A 44 -3.06 -8.96 3.99
N TRP A 45 -2.69 -7.69 3.89
CA TRP A 45 -1.40 -7.18 4.33
C TRP A 45 -1.57 -5.94 5.18
N VAL A 46 -0.60 -5.72 6.06
CA VAL A 46 -0.40 -4.46 6.77
C VAL A 46 0.99 -3.93 6.49
N ARG A 47 1.13 -2.60 6.42
CA ARG A 47 2.44 -1.93 6.29
C ARG A 47 2.36 -0.54 6.90
N SER A 48 3.44 -0.03 7.47
CA SER A 48 3.44 1.34 7.98
C SER A 48 3.04 2.36 6.91
N VAL A 49 2.31 3.39 7.34
CA VAL A 49 1.88 4.48 6.45
C VAL A 49 3.08 5.15 5.77
N ASP A 50 4.19 5.33 6.50
CA ASP A 50 5.40 5.95 5.98
C ASP A 50 6.02 5.13 4.85
N MET A 51 6.20 3.82 5.06
CA MET A 51 6.70 2.94 4.00
C MET A 51 5.74 2.85 2.82
N PHE A 52 4.42 2.88 3.06
CA PHE A 52 3.43 2.81 2.00
C PHE A 52 3.47 4.06 1.09
N LYS A 53 3.63 5.24 1.69
CA LYS A 53 3.69 6.54 0.98
C LYS A 53 5.09 6.87 0.45
N GLU A 54 6.08 6.08 0.79
CA GLU A 54 7.47 6.26 0.37
C GLU A 54 7.60 6.40 -1.15
N ARG A 55 8.52 7.27 -1.57
CA ARG A 55 8.94 7.42 -2.97
C ARG A 55 10.31 6.77 -3.15
N LEU A 56 10.46 6.05 -4.26
CA LEU A 56 11.65 5.26 -4.58
C LEU A 56 12.30 5.81 -5.84
N VAL A 57 13.63 5.72 -5.93
CA VAL A 57 14.36 6.00 -7.17
C VAL A 57 14.52 4.71 -7.96
N ILE A 58 13.85 4.61 -9.10
CA ILE A 58 13.92 3.48 -10.03
C ILE A 58 14.39 4.01 -11.38
N ASN A 59 15.49 3.50 -11.91
CA ASN A 59 16.09 3.96 -13.19
C ASN A 59 16.32 5.48 -13.23
N GLY A 60 16.80 6.06 -12.12
CA GLY A 60 17.05 7.49 -12.00
C GLY A 60 15.79 8.38 -11.90
N ARG A 61 14.60 7.78 -11.82
CA ARG A 61 13.32 8.50 -11.66
C ARG A 61 12.71 8.21 -10.31
N GLU A 62 12.20 9.25 -9.68
CA GLU A 62 11.47 9.13 -8.42
C GLU A 62 10.01 8.74 -8.69
N VAL A 63 9.57 7.62 -8.11
CA VAL A 63 8.22 7.05 -8.28
C VAL A 63 7.62 6.70 -6.92
N PRO A 64 6.29 6.84 -6.72
CA PRO A 64 5.66 6.36 -5.49
C PRO A 64 5.77 4.83 -5.39
N ARG A 65 6.02 4.32 -4.18
CA ARG A 65 6.02 2.86 -3.94
C ARG A 65 4.65 2.26 -4.28
N PHE A 66 3.58 2.97 -3.92
CA PHE A 66 2.20 2.67 -4.28
C PHE A 66 1.54 3.90 -4.91
N GLU A 67 1.15 3.77 -6.17
CA GLU A 67 0.44 4.80 -6.93
C GLU A 67 -1.07 4.61 -6.80
N PHE A 68 -1.81 5.67 -6.47
CA PHE A 68 -3.27 5.65 -6.48
C PHE A 68 -3.79 5.58 -7.93
N ILE A 69 -4.70 4.66 -8.20
CA ILE A 69 -5.25 4.41 -9.55
C ILE A 69 -6.69 4.88 -9.66
N SER A 70 -7.54 4.52 -8.70
CA SER A 70 -8.93 4.94 -8.69
C SER A 70 -9.50 4.87 -7.28
N SER A 71 -10.49 5.73 -7.01
CA SER A 71 -11.44 5.46 -5.95
C SER A 71 -12.17 4.16 -6.28
N GLN A 72 -12.76 3.51 -5.27
CA GLN A 72 -13.75 2.48 -5.56
C GLN A 72 -14.92 3.07 -6.36
#